data_AF-A0AAD9W955-F1
#
_entry.id   AF-A0AAD9W955-F1
#
_cell.length_a   1.000
_cell.length_b   1.000
_cell.length_c   1.000
_cell.angle_alpha   90.00
_cell.angle_beta   90.00
_cell.angle_gamma   90.00
#
_symmetry.space_group_name_H-M   'P 1'
#
loop_
_entity.id
_entity.type
_entity.pdbx_description
1 polymer ?
#
loop_
_entity_poly.entity_id
_entity_poly.type
_entity_poly.pdbx_seq_one_letter_code
_entity_poly.pdbx_strand_id
1 'polypeptide(L)'
;MAGLDPNRNTRYEYTNAALSKPAPEDADPKWMELNNTLKNLMEKLINHECMRENAQQPYMTPAASKNQVYFVWDFVGRTLAMMDAVPPQLQASPQWSPAVEKMWKGEIVGRSAVVAGLISGDTSGDPKLSMLIRSMNPSQSGSQPEFGVEIKQLANRLQEIRA
;
A
#
# COMPACT_ATOMS: atom_id res chain seq x y z
N MET A 1 -16.08 -2.93 2.11
CA MET A 1 -16.19 -3.12 0.65
C MET A 1 -17.53 -3.79 0.32
N ALA A 2 -18.65 -3.31 0.88
CA ALA A 2 -19.95 -3.86 0.52
C ALA A 2 -20.40 -3.16 -0.77
N GLY A 3 -20.49 -3.89 -1.88
CA GLY A 3 -21.11 -3.40 -3.12
C GLY A 3 -20.34 -3.59 -4.42
N LEU A 4 -19.02 -3.85 -4.37
CA LEU A 4 -18.25 -4.16 -5.59
C LEU A 4 -18.08 -5.68 -5.73
N ASP A 5 -18.30 -6.19 -6.95
CA ASP A 5 -18.07 -7.58 -7.33
C ASP A 5 -16.66 -7.74 -7.93
N PRO A 6 -15.79 -8.57 -7.34
CA PRO A 6 -14.38 -8.60 -7.72
C PRO A 6 -14.15 -9.27 -9.08
N ASN A 7 -15.17 -9.93 -9.64
CA ASN A 7 -15.15 -10.51 -10.98
C ASN A 7 -15.67 -9.54 -12.06
N ARG A 8 -16.26 -8.41 -11.66
CA ARG A 8 -16.86 -7.44 -12.59
C ARG A 8 -16.25 -6.06 -12.47
N ASN A 9 -16.00 -5.62 -11.25
CA ASN A 9 -15.43 -4.31 -10.97
C ASN A 9 -13.91 -4.31 -11.11
N THR A 10 -13.41 -3.21 -11.63
CA THR A 10 -12.00 -3.02 -11.98
C THR A 10 -11.15 -2.71 -10.76
N ARG A 11 -9.84 -2.91 -10.86
CA ARG A 11 -8.89 -2.47 -9.81
C ARG A 11 -9.00 -0.97 -9.54
N TYR A 12 -9.29 -0.18 -10.57
CA TYR A 12 -9.52 1.25 -10.44
C TYR A 12 -10.74 1.56 -9.55
N GLU A 13 -11.87 0.90 -9.80
CA GLU A 13 -13.09 1.06 -9.01
C GLU A 13 -12.90 0.63 -7.55
N TYR A 14 -12.24 -0.51 -7.33
CA TYR A 14 -11.89 -0.97 -5.98
C TYR A 14 -10.98 0.02 -5.25
N THR A 15 -10.00 0.57 -5.96
CA THR A 15 -9.09 1.57 -5.38
C THR A 15 -9.88 2.80 -4.97
N ASN A 16 -10.70 3.37 -5.85
CA ASN A 16 -11.47 4.57 -5.54
C ASN A 16 -12.48 4.35 -4.41
N ALA A 17 -13.09 3.17 -4.33
CA ALA A 17 -13.96 2.82 -3.21
C ALA A 17 -13.22 2.68 -1.87
N ALA A 18 -11.94 2.28 -1.88
CA ALA A 18 -11.11 2.29 -0.69
C ALA A 18 -10.70 3.72 -0.29
N LEU A 19 -10.37 4.56 -1.29
CA LEU A 19 -9.98 5.96 -1.08
C LEU A 19 -11.13 6.81 -0.55
N SER A 20 -12.37 6.54 -0.97
CA SER A 20 -13.55 7.32 -0.58
C SER A 20 -14.01 7.10 0.86
N LYS A 21 -13.48 6.10 1.57
CA LYS A 21 -13.80 5.89 2.98
C LYS A 21 -13.27 7.08 3.80
N PRO A 22 -14.10 7.79 4.58
CA PRO A 22 -13.59 8.85 5.45
C PRO A 22 -12.71 8.25 6.56
N ALA A 23 -11.71 9.02 6.99
CA ALA A 23 -10.98 8.70 8.22
C ALA A 23 -11.80 9.15 9.44
N PRO A 24 -11.78 8.39 10.55
CA PRO A 24 -12.44 8.79 11.80
C PRO A 24 -11.87 10.10 12.35
N GLU A 25 -12.73 11.01 12.80
CA GLU A 25 -12.31 12.34 13.29
C GLU A 25 -11.46 12.27 14.56
N ASP A 26 -11.65 11.24 15.37
CA ASP A 26 -10.96 11.00 16.64
C ASP A 26 -9.77 10.04 16.52
N ALA A 27 -9.30 9.76 15.30
CA ALA A 27 -8.17 8.89 15.08
C ALA A 27 -6.88 9.47 15.70
N ASP A 28 -6.01 8.57 16.17
CA ASP A 28 -4.67 8.91 16.61
C ASP A 28 -3.90 9.60 15.47
N PRO A 29 -3.13 10.68 15.74
CA PRO A 29 -2.40 11.41 14.69
C PRO A 29 -1.49 10.52 13.84
N LYS A 30 -0.82 9.51 14.44
CA LYS A 30 0.07 8.59 13.72
C LYS A 30 -0.72 7.63 12.83
N TRP A 31 -1.89 7.18 13.30
CA TRP A 31 -2.79 6.37 12.47
C TRP A 31 -3.30 7.18 11.28
N MET A 32 -3.78 8.40 11.54
CA MET A 32 -4.32 9.31 10.54
C MET A 32 -3.28 9.63 9.45
N GLU A 33 -2.07 9.97 9.88
CA GLU A 33 -0.97 10.30 8.99
C GLU A 33 -0.57 9.12 8.10
N LEU A 34 -0.47 7.92 8.67
CA LEU A 34 -0.17 6.72 7.90
C LEU A 34 -1.27 6.39 6.89
N ASN A 35 -2.53 6.43 7.33
CA ASN A 35 -3.69 6.17 6.48
C ASN A 35 -3.73 7.14 5.29
N ASN A 36 -3.55 8.44 5.54
CA ASN A 36 -3.59 9.47 4.50
C ASN A 36 -2.40 9.32 3.54
N THR A 37 -1.21 9.04 4.05
CA THR A 37 -0.02 8.82 3.21
C THR A 37 -0.21 7.61 2.30
N LEU A 38 -0.72 6.50 2.83
CA LEU A 38 -1.00 5.30 2.04
C LEU A 38 -2.12 5.50 1.02
N LYS A 39 -3.18 6.24 1.36
CA LYS A 39 -4.25 6.60 0.41
C LYS A 39 -3.75 7.48 -0.73
N ASN A 40 -3.00 8.54 -0.42
CA ASN A 40 -2.39 9.40 -1.43
C ASN A 40 -1.45 8.60 -2.34
N LEU A 41 -0.67 7.68 -1.76
CA LEU A 41 0.21 6.82 -2.53
C LEU A 41 -0.58 5.86 -3.44
N MET A 42 -1.64 5.25 -2.92
CA MET A 42 -2.52 4.35 -3.68
C MET A 42 -3.19 5.07 -4.86
N GLU A 43 -3.65 6.31 -4.66
CA GLU A 43 -4.20 7.17 -5.72
C GLU A 43 -3.18 7.42 -6.84
N LYS A 44 -1.93 7.76 -6.49
CA LYS A 44 -0.88 8.00 -7.49
C LYS A 44 -0.50 6.72 -8.23
N LEU A 45 -0.44 5.59 -7.54
CA LEU A 45 -0.09 4.30 -8.14
C LEU A 45 -1.15 3.78 -9.11
N ILE A 46 -2.44 3.88 -8.77
CA ILE A 46 -3.50 3.40 -9.67
C ILE A 46 -3.61 4.25 -10.94
N ASN A 47 -3.24 5.54 -10.87
CA ASN A 47 -3.21 6.47 -12.00
C ASN A 47 -1.87 6.48 -12.77
N HIS A 48 -0.87 5.71 -12.32
CA HIS A 48 0.43 5.63 -12.97
C HIS A 48 0.32 4.97 -14.36
N GLU A 49 1.11 5.42 -15.34
CA GLU A 49 1.01 4.92 -16.71
C GLU A 49 1.20 3.40 -16.84
N CYS A 50 2.18 2.84 -16.10
CA CYS A 50 2.43 1.40 -16.06
C CYS A 50 1.33 0.59 -15.38
N MET A 51 0.35 1.25 -14.74
CA MET A 51 -0.80 0.61 -14.14
C MET A 51 -2.02 0.63 -15.07
N ARG A 52 -2.00 1.39 -16.17
CA ARG A 52 -3.16 1.64 -17.05
C ARG A 52 -3.89 0.36 -17.48
N GLU A 53 -3.17 -0.63 -17.99
CA GLU A 53 -3.78 -1.90 -18.42
C GLU A 53 -4.35 -2.69 -17.24
N ASN A 54 -3.56 -2.84 -16.16
CA ASN A 54 -3.98 -3.58 -14.97
C ASN A 54 -5.17 -2.91 -14.26
N ALA A 55 -5.23 -1.58 -14.26
CA ALA A 55 -6.24 -0.78 -13.58
C ALA A 55 -7.65 -1.05 -14.11
N GLN A 56 -7.77 -1.28 -15.43
CA GLN A 56 -9.03 -1.54 -16.12
C GLN A 56 -9.48 -3.00 -16.08
N GLN A 57 -8.61 -3.92 -15.65
CA GLN A 57 -8.98 -5.32 -15.50
C GLN A 57 -9.86 -5.52 -14.26
N PRO A 58 -10.81 -6.47 -14.30
CA PRO A 58 -11.50 -6.93 -13.10
C PRO A 58 -10.50 -7.33 -12.02
N TYR A 59 -10.86 -7.06 -10.76
CA TYR A 59 -9.94 -7.25 -9.64
C TYR A 59 -9.37 -8.67 -9.54
N MET A 60 -10.20 -9.70 -9.78
CA MET A 60 -9.80 -11.12 -9.73
C MET A 60 -9.01 -11.60 -10.95
N THR A 61 -9.00 -10.86 -12.06
CA THR A 61 -8.25 -11.25 -13.26
C THR A 61 -6.75 -11.14 -12.99
N PRO A 62 -5.91 -12.13 -13.33
CA PRO A 62 -4.45 -11.98 -13.21
C PRO A 62 -3.93 -10.70 -13.91
N ALA A 63 -2.98 -10.01 -13.28
CA ALA A 63 -2.43 -8.78 -13.83
C ALA A 63 -1.83 -8.99 -15.23
N ALA A 64 -2.20 -8.12 -16.19
CA ALA A 64 -1.61 -8.08 -17.53
C ALA A 64 -0.10 -7.82 -17.48
N SER A 65 0.33 -6.90 -16.62
CA SER A 65 1.73 -6.52 -16.44
C SER A 65 2.14 -6.65 -14.99
N LYS A 66 3.05 -7.58 -14.69
CA LYS A 66 3.65 -7.75 -13.36
C LYS A 66 4.85 -6.83 -13.19
N ASN A 67 4.62 -5.53 -13.23
CA ASN A 67 5.65 -4.50 -13.03
C ASN A 67 5.69 -4.01 -11.58
N GLN A 68 6.76 -3.30 -11.21
CA GLN A 68 6.98 -2.80 -9.86
C GLN A 68 5.84 -1.91 -9.35
N VAL A 69 5.26 -1.05 -10.20
CA VAL A 69 4.13 -0.18 -9.82
C VAL A 69 2.91 -0.99 -9.40
N TYR A 70 2.57 -2.04 -10.16
CA TYR A 70 1.49 -2.97 -9.81
C TYR A 70 1.73 -3.64 -8.45
N PHE A 71 2.96 -4.11 -8.20
CA PHE A 71 3.27 -4.76 -6.92
C PHE A 71 3.19 -3.80 -5.74
N VAL A 72 3.71 -2.59 -5.89
CA VAL A 72 3.60 -1.56 -4.86
C VAL A 72 2.12 -1.21 -4.62
N TRP A 73 1.31 -1.08 -5.68
CA TRP A 73 -0.14 -0.86 -5.57
C TRP A 73 -0.84 -1.98 -4.79
N ASP A 74 -0.61 -3.26 -5.13
CA ASP A 74 -1.22 -4.39 -4.43
C ASP A 74 -0.79 -4.43 -2.96
N PHE A 75 0.48 -4.13 -2.69
CA PHE A 75 1.03 -4.15 -1.34
C PHE A 75 0.49 -3.00 -0.46
N VAL A 76 0.37 -1.79 -1.01
CA VAL A 76 -0.28 -0.65 -0.34
C VAL A 76 -1.76 -0.93 -0.10
N GLY A 77 -2.49 -1.46 -1.09
CA GLY A 77 -3.91 -1.79 -0.96
C GLY A 77 -4.20 -2.80 0.15
N ARG A 78 -3.38 -3.87 0.25
CA ARG A 78 -3.49 -4.84 1.35
C ARG A 78 -3.15 -4.22 2.70
N THR A 79 -2.18 -3.31 2.75
CA THR A 79 -1.81 -2.61 3.99
C THR A 79 -2.96 -1.74 4.48
N LEU A 80 -3.63 -0.98 3.58
CA LEU A 80 -4.85 -0.25 3.91
C LEU A 80 -5.99 -1.16 4.40
N ALA A 81 -6.17 -2.33 3.78
CA ALA A 81 -7.16 -3.30 4.24
C ALA A 81 -6.83 -3.86 5.65
N MET A 82 -5.55 -3.98 6.00
CA MET A 82 -5.13 -4.37 7.35
C MET A 82 -5.37 -3.24 8.36
N MET A 83 -5.26 -1.98 7.95
CA MET A 83 -5.59 -0.83 8.81
C MET A 83 -7.05 -0.83 9.24
N ASP A 84 -7.98 -1.30 8.41
CA ASP A 84 -9.40 -1.47 8.79
C ASP A 84 -9.59 -2.42 9.99
N ALA A 85 -8.60 -3.28 10.29
CA ALA A 85 -8.63 -4.22 11.42
C ALA A 85 -7.94 -3.68 12.69
N VAL A 86 -7.38 -2.47 12.66
CA VAL A 86 -6.74 -1.81 13.82
C VAL A 86 -7.57 -0.60 14.23
N PRO A 87 -7.93 -0.46 15.53
CA PRO A 87 -8.70 0.69 15.99
C PRO A 87 -7.93 1.99 15.74
N PRO A 88 -8.57 3.01 15.17
CA PRO A 88 -7.93 4.26 14.74
C PRO A 88 -7.37 5.07 15.93
N GLN A 89 -7.89 4.89 17.15
CA GLN A 89 -7.38 5.52 18.38
C GLN A 89 -6.11 4.83 18.94
N LEU A 90 -5.61 3.78 18.27
CA LEU A 90 -4.44 3.01 18.68
C LEU A 90 -4.48 2.60 20.16
N GLN A 91 -3.45 2.94 20.94
CA GLN A 91 -3.28 2.55 22.34
C GLN A 91 -4.37 3.11 23.27
N ALA A 92 -5.05 4.19 22.88
CA ALA A 92 -6.15 4.75 23.64
C ALA A 92 -7.46 3.97 23.45
N SER A 93 -7.53 3.06 22.47
CA SER A 93 -8.72 2.25 22.23
C SER A 93 -8.88 1.17 23.31
N PRO A 94 -10.12 0.93 23.82
CA PRO A 94 -10.38 -0.22 24.69
C PRO A 94 -10.20 -1.57 23.99
N GLN A 95 -10.14 -1.58 22.66
CA GLN A 95 -9.86 -2.78 21.86
C GLN A 95 -8.35 -3.04 21.68
N TRP A 96 -7.50 -2.16 22.22
CA TRP A 96 -6.06 -2.32 22.12
C TRP A 96 -5.58 -3.55 22.90
N SER A 97 -4.84 -4.41 22.24
CA SER A 97 -4.33 -5.67 22.78
C SER A 97 -2.94 -5.99 22.20
N PRO A 98 -2.17 -6.93 22.78
CA PRO A 98 -0.89 -7.33 22.22
C PRO A 98 -0.99 -7.85 20.77
N ALA A 99 -2.11 -8.48 20.40
CA ALA A 99 -2.36 -8.94 19.04
C ALA A 99 -2.58 -7.77 18.07
N VAL A 100 -3.36 -6.76 18.48
CA VAL A 100 -3.58 -5.53 17.70
C VAL A 100 -2.29 -4.73 17.59
N GLU A 101 -1.51 -4.63 18.67
CA GLU A 101 -0.21 -3.97 18.64
C GLU A 101 0.76 -4.66 17.67
N LYS A 102 0.78 -6.00 17.64
CA LYS A 102 1.56 -6.76 16.66
C LYS A 102 1.10 -6.47 15.23
N MET A 103 -0.21 -6.42 14.99
CA MET A 103 -0.75 -6.05 13.67
C MET A 103 -0.33 -4.63 13.27
N TRP A 104 -0.41 -3.67 14.21
CA TRP A 104 -0.01 -2.29 13.96
C TRP A 104 1.50 -2.15 13.72
N LYS A 105 2.32 -2.49 14.71
CA LYS A 105 3.77 -2.25 14.67
C LYS A 105 4.49 -3.24 13.76
N GLY A 106 4.13 -4.51 13.82
CA GLY A 106 4.82 -5.58 13.09
C GLY A 106 4.40 -5.65 11.63
N GLU A 107 3.10 -5.63 11.36
CA GLU A 107 2.59 -5.81 10.00
C GLU A 107 2.40 -4.48 9.27
N ILE A 108 1.58 -3.56 9.79
CA ILE A 108 1.19 -2.34 9.05
C ILE A 108 2.37 -1.36 8.91
N VAL A 109 3.01 -1.00 10.01
CA VAL A 109 4.19 -0.11 10.00
C VAL A 109 5.36 -0.78 9.27
N GLY A 110 5.58 -2.07 9.54
CA GLY A 110 6.61 -2.86 8.84
C GLY A 110 6.42 -2.88 7.33
N ARG A 111 5.21 -3.20 6.84
CA ARG A 111 4.87 -3.19 5.40
C ARG A 111 5.02 -1.80 4.80
N SER A 112 4.67 -0.74 5.52
CA SER A 112 4.83 0.63 5.04
C SER A 112 6.31 1.01 4.83
N ALA A 113 7.19 0.54 5.72
CA ALA A 113 8.63 0.67 5.53
C ALA A 113 9.13 -0.13 4.31
N VAL A 114 8.54 -1.30 4.06
CA VAL A 114 8.84 -2.08 2.86
C VAL A 114 8.42 -1.36 1.59
N VAL A 115 7.21 -0.79 1.54
CA VAL A 115 6.74 0.04 0.43
C VAL A 115 7.74 1.16 0.11
N ALA A 116 8.22 1.86 1.14
CA ALA A 116 9.15 2.94 0.94
C ALA A 116 10.50 2.47 0.36
N GLY A 117 11.05 1.36 0.86
CA GLY A 117 12.28 0.77 0.29
C GLY A 117 12.10 0.30 -1.16
N LEU A 118 10.92 -0.25 -1.49
CA LEU A 118 10.57 -0.64 -2.86
C LEU A 118 10.54 0.58 -3.81
N ILE A 119 10.03 1.73 -3.37
CA ILE A 119 9.91 2.93 -4.19
C ILE A 119 11.26 3.64 -4.34
N SER A 120 12.02 3.77 -3.26
CA SER A 120 13.30 4.48 -3.27
C SER A 120 14.42 3.69 -3.94
N GLY A 121 14.24 2.39 -4.15
CA GLY A 121 15.31 1.48 -4.62
C GLY A 121 16.38 1.21 -3.56
N ASP A 122 16.23 1.83 -2.39
CA ASP A 122 17.08 1.62 -1.24
C ASP A 122 16.56 0.43 -0.42
N THR A 123 17.16 -0.73 -0.65
CA THR A 123 16.90 -1.95 0.12
C THR A 123 17.84 -2.09 1.31
N SER A 124 18.54 -1.01 1.71
CA SER A 124 19.68 -1.04 2.63
C SER A 124 19.44 -1.96 3.83
N GLY A 125 20.08 -3.14 3.75
CA GLY A 125 20.20 -4.09 4.85
C GLY A 125 19.04 -5.06 5.08
N ASP A 126 17.98 -5.11 4.24
CA ASP A 126 16.90 -6.11 4.39
C ASP A 126 16.91 -7.15 3.25
N PRO A 127 17.52 -8.33 3.48
CA PRO A 127 17.52 -9.44 2.52
C PRO A 127 16.11 -9.91 2.12
N LYS A 128 15.11 -9.73 2.98
CA LYS A 128 13.72 -10.09 2.69
C LYS A 128 13.10 -9.13 1.70
N LEU A 129 13.40 -7.82 1.77
CA LEU A 129 13.00 -6.84 0.76
C LEU A 129 13.59 -7.21 -0.60
N SER A 130 14.89 -7.52 -0.61
CA SER A 130 15.62 -7.88 -1.83
C SER A 130 15.06 -9.17 -2.45
N MET A 131 14.72 -10.16 -1.63
CA MET A 131 14.02 -11.38 -2.07
C MET A 131 12.59 -11.12 -2.53
N LEU A 132 11.85 -10.21 -1.89
CA LEU A 132 10.52 -9.79 -2.32
C LEU A 132 10.60 -9.11 -3.69
N ILE A 133 11.52 -8.17 -3.89
CA ILE A 133 11.74 -7.50 -5.18
C ILE A 133 12.08 -8.52 -6.28
N ARG A 134 12.98 -9.47 -5.99
CA ARG A 134 13.40 -10.51 -6.94
C ARG A 134 12.30 -11.54 -7.23
N SER A 135 11.51 -11.91 -6.21
CA SER A 135 10.41 -12.88 -6.36
C SER A 135 9.15 -12.27 -6.97
N MET A 136 8.96 -10.96 -6.83
CA MET A 136 7.93 -10.19 -7.53
C MET A 136 8.31 -9.95 -8.99
N ASN A 137 9.60 -9.83 -9.32
CA ASN A 137 10.08 -9.60 -10.69
C ASN A 137 10.97 -10.72 -11.26
N PRO A 138 10.57 -12.01 -11.27
CA PRO A 138 11.43 -13.09 -11.73
C PRO A 138 11.67 -13.09 -13.26
N SER A 139 10.90 -12.30 -14.02
CA SER A 139 10.87 -12.33 -15.49
C SER A 139 11.05 -10.97 -16.17
N GLN A 140 11.23 -9.88 -15.41
CA GLN A 140 11.42 -8.55 -16.01
C GLN A 140 12.91 -8.23 -16.16
N SER A 141 13.50 -8.73 -17.25
CA SER A 141 14.80 -8.27 -17.77
C SER A 141 14.67 -6.94 -18.56
N GLY A 142 13.78 -6.04 -18.13
CA GLY A 142 13.44 -4.79 -18.81
C GLY A 142 13.57 -3.57 -17.90
N SER A 143 13.36 -2.37 -18.47
CA SER A 143 13.42 -1.10 -17.75
C SER A 143 12.45 -1.09 -16.57
N GLN A 144 12.97 -0.92 -15.35
CA GLN A 144 12.12 -0.70 -14.19
C GLN A 144 11.38 0.63 -14.36
N PRO A 145 10.06 0.67 -14.15
CA PRO A 145 9.31 1.91 -14.25
C PRO A 145 9.80 2.89 -13.19
N GLU A 146 10.14 4.11 -13.60
CA GLU A 146 10.61 5.13 -12.67
C GLU A 146 9.44 5.75 -11.93
N PHE A 147 9.52 5.80 -10.60
CA PHE A 147 8.56 6.54 -9.79
C PHE A 147 8.78 8.05 -9.88
N GLY A 148 7.70 8.80 -10.12
CA GLY A 148 7.71 10.26 -10.09
C GLY A 148 8.02 10.85 -8.71
N VAL A 149 8.34 12.14 -8.68
CA VAL A 149 8.76 12.88 -7.48
C VAL A 149 7.73 12.77 -6.35
N GLU A 150 6.44 12.92 -6.65
CA GLU A 150 5.37 12.87 -5.64
C GLU A 150 5.29 11.49 -4.96
N ILE A 151 5.45 10.40 -5.73
CA ILE A 151 5.45 9.03 -5.18
C ILE A 151 6.67 8.83 -4.27
N LYS A 152 7.84 9.32 -4.68
CA LYS A 152 9.08 9.27 -3.88
C LYS A 152 8.95 10.09 -2.59
N GLN A 153 8.31 11.25 -2.62
CA GLN A 153 8.04 12.06 -1.42
C GLN A 153 7.12 11.35 -0.43
N LEU A 154 6.04 10.73 -0.92
CA LEU A 154 5.13 9.93 -0.08
C LEU A 154 5.86 8.72 0.53
N ALA A 155 6.75 8.06 -0.23
CA ALA A 155 7.59 6.98 0.27
C ALA A 155 8.52 7.44 1.39
N ASN A 156 9.18 8.61 1.24
CA ASN A 156 10.00 9.17 2.31
C ASN A 156 9.17 9.46 3.57
N ARG A 157 7.94 9.96 3.40
CA ARG A 157 7.05 10.20 4.54
C ARG A 157 6.70 8.93 5.30
N LEU A 158 6.52 7.80 4.60
CA LEU A 158 6.30 6.49 5.26
C LEU A 158 7.49 6.07 6.15
N GLN A 159 8.73 6.41 5.78
CA GLN A 159 9.91 6.15 6.61
C GLN A 159 9.94 7.05 7.86
N GLU A 160 9.50 8.30 7.75
CA GLU A 160 9.44 9.23 8.88
C GLU A 160 8.39 8.79 9.92
N ILE A 161 7.23 8.30 9.48
CA ILE A 161 6.17 7.79 10.37
C ILE A 161 6.65 6.58 11.17
N ARG A 162 7.60 5.80 10.65
CA ARG A 162 8.18 4.66 11.37
C ARG A 162 8.99 5.10 12.60
N ALA A 163 9.68 6.25 12.51
CA ALA A 163 10.50 6.80 13.60
C ALA A 163 9.65 7.14 14.83
#